data_AF-A0A1V4QQB5-F1
#
_entry.id   AF-A0A1V4QQB5-F1
#
_cell.length_a   1.000
_cell.length_b   1.000
_cell.length_c   1.000
_cell.angle_alpha   90.00
_cell.angle_beta   90.00
_cell.angle_gamma   90.00
#
_symmetry.space_group_name_H-M   'P 1'
#
loop_
_entity.id
_entity.type
_entity.pdbx_description
1 polymer ?
#
loop_
_entity_poly.entity_id
_entity_poly.type
_entity_poly.pdbx_seq_one_letter_code
_entity_poly.pdbx_strand_id
1 'polypeptide(L)'
;MGTVNPLAHDVQTFWQRLLSGDTGIARICRFDASSFSSQIGGEVIDWPGVPEEVVDRRELKRLDRFAQFAMGAAVEAVRDAGLDFQDTDKDRCGVLIGTGIGGL
;
A
#
# COMPACT_ATOMS: atom_id res chain seq x y z
N MET A 1 8.06 -7.60 6.78
CA MET A 1 7.28 -7.59 5.52
C MET A 1 6.14 -6.60 5.66
N GLY A 2 5.68 -6.02 4.55
CA GLY A 2 4.52 -5.13 4.57
C GLY A 2 3.79 -5.10 3.23
N THR A 3 2.50 -4.82 3.25
CA THR A 3 1.65 -4.87 2.05
C THR A 3 0.48 -3.90 2.09
N VAL A 4 0.15 -3.32 0.95
CA VAL A 4 -1.14 -2.67 0.70
C VAL A 4 -1.65 -3.19 -0.63
N ASN A 5 -2.73 -3.98 -0.60
CA ASN A 5 -3.26 -4.63 -1.80
C ASN A 5 -4.80 -4.75 -1.74
N PRO A 6 -5.45 -5.17 -2.83
CA PRO A 6 -6.92 -5.24 -2.91
C PRO A 6 -7.59 -6.23 -1.94
N LEU A 7 -6.83 -7.16 -1.38
CA LEU A 7 -7.35 -8.19 -0.49
C LEU A 7 -7.24 -7.77 0.98
N ALA A 8 -6.16 -7.09 1.37
CA ALA A 8 -5.96 -6.48 2.68
C ALA A 8 -4.81 -5.45 2.70
N HIS A 9 -4.70 -4.71 3.79
CA HIS A 9 -3.72 -3.63 3.98
C HIS A 9 -2.67 -3.92 5.05
N ASP A 10 -2.56 -5.17 5.46
CA ASP A 10 -1.56 -5.70 6.37
C ASP A 10 -1.27 -7.17 6.01
N VAL A 11 -0.07 -7.66 6.34
CA VAL A 11 0.45 -8.98 5.97
C VAL A 11 -0.37 -10.09 6.61
N GLN A 12 -0.76 -9.94 7.87
CA GLN A 12 -1.48 -10.98 8.61
C GLN A 12 -2.86 -11.23 7.99
N THR A 13 -3.65 -10.18 7.80
CA THR A 13 -4.99 -10.26 7.20
C THR A 13 -4.90 -10.67 5.74
N PHE A 14 -3.91 -10.16 4.99
CA PHE A 14 -3.67 -10.57 3.61
C PHE A 14 -3.43 -12.07 3.51
N TRP A 15 -2.53 -12.60 4.34
CA TRP A 15 -2.17 -14.01 4.33
C TRP A 15 -3.36 -14.90 4.67
N GLN A 16 -4.13 -14.53 5.71
CA GLN A 16 -5.33 -15.28 6.10
C GLN A 16 -6.35 -15.34 4.95
N ARG A 17 -6.69 -14.19 4.36
CA ARG A 17 -7.67 -14.11 3.26
C ARG A 17 -7.20 -14.87 2.02
N LEU A 18 -5.91 -14.78 1.72
CA LEU A 18 -5.30 -15.50 0.60
C LEU A 18 -5.46 -17.02 0.77
N LEU A 19 -5.16 -17.55 1.96
CA LEU A 19 -5.32 -18.98 2.26
C LEU A 19 -6.79 -19.42 2.27
N SER A 20 -7.71 -18.53 2.63
CA SER A 20 -9.16 -18.79 2.57
C SER A 20 -9.73 -18.77 1.15
N GLY A 21 -8.94 -18.38 0.14
CA GLY A 21 -9.41 -18.28 -1.24
C GLY A 21 -10.26 -17.04 -1.52
N ASP A 22 -10.18 -16.03 -0.66
CA ASP A 22 -10.86 -14.76 -0.88
C ASP A 22 -10.27 -14.03 -2.09
N THR A 23 -11.07 -13.21 -2.75
CA THR A 23 -10.67 -12.43 -3.92
C THR A 23 -10.85 -10.93 -3.69
N GLY A 24 -9.83 -10.15 -4.07
CA GLY A 24 -9.91 -8.69 -4.12
C GLY A 24 -10.39 -8.16 -5.49
N ILE A 25 -10.77 -9.03 -6.42
CA ILE A 25 -11.26 -8.64 -7.74
C ILE A 25 -12.76 -8.35 -7.67
N ALA A 26 -13.13 -7.13 -8.01
CA ALA A 26 -14.51 -6.67 -8.03
C ALA A 26 -14.77 -5.78 -9.26
N ARG A 27 -16.02 -5.33 -9.41
CA ARG A 27 -16.35 -4.30 -10.39
C ARG A 27 -15.63 -3.00 -10.04
N ILE A 28 -15.00 -2.35 -11.01
CA ILE A 28 -14.33 -1.07 -10.82
C ILE A 28 -15.34 -0.04 -10.29
N CYS A 29 -15.00 0.64 -9.20
CA CYS A 29 -15.84 1.67 -8.60
C CYS A 29 -15.16 3.05 -8.49
N ARG A 30 -13.86 3.15 -8.78
CA ARG A 30 -13.13 4.43 -8.73
C ARG A 30 -13.45 5.39 -9.88
N PHE A 31 -13.96 4.87 -10.99
CA PHE A 31 -14.42 5.64 -12.15
C PHE A 31 -15.50 4.85 -12.91
N ASP A 32 -16.22 5.52 -13.82
CA ASP A 32 -17.19 4.84 -14.68
C ASP A 32 -16.47 4.01 -15.77
N ALA A 33 -16.42 2.70 -15.55
CA ALA A 33 -15.81 1.76 -16.47
C ALA A 33 -16.77 1.26 -17.58
N SER A 34 -17.99 1.80 -17.70
CA SER A 34 -19.04 1.26 -18.60
C SER A 34 -18.66 1.22 -20.08
N SER A 35 -17.82 2.15 -20.52
CA SER A 35 -17.32 2.25 -21.91
C SER A 35 -16.09 1.39 -22.20
N PHE A 36 -15.52 0.73 -21.18
CA PHE A 36 -14.31 -0.08 -21.31
C PHE A 36 -14.65 -1.57 -21.51
N SER A 37 -13.80 -2.26 -22.27
CA SER A 37 -13.94 -3.70 -22.50
C SER A 37 -13.72 -4.54 -21.24
N SER A 38 -12.88 -4.06 -20.31
CA SER A 38 -12.73 -4.63 -18.96
C SER A 38 -13.36 -3.71 -17.93
N GLN A 39 -14.21 -4.27 -17.07
CA GLN A 39 -14.97 -3.53 -16.03
C GLN A 39 -14.68 -4.02 -14.61
N ILE A 40 -13.72 -4.92 -14.46
CA ILE A 40 -13.30 -5.49 -13.18
C ILE A 40 -11.84 -5.16 -12.90
N GLY A 41 -11.49 -5.07 -11.63
CA GLY A 41 -10.14 -4.75 -11.18
C GLY A 41 -9.94 -5.10 -9.70
N GLY A 42 -8.67 -5.18 -9.30
CA GLY A 42 -8.29 -5.25 -7.89
C GLY A 42 -8.05 -3.85 -7.36
N GLU A 43 -9.08 -3.22 -6.79
CA GLU A 43 -8.95 -1.89 -6.20
C GLU A 43 -8.60 -2.00 -4.72
N VAL A 44 -7.70 -1.13 -4.25
CA VAL A 44 -7.48 -0.94 -2.81
C VAL A 44 -8.58 -0.03 -2.28
N ILE A 45 -9.57 -0.63 -1.62
CA ILE A 45 -10.81 0.00 -1.11
C ILE A 45 -10.70 0.14 0.41
N ASP A 46 -11.26 1.21 0.99
CA ASP A 46 -11.29 1.45 2.45
C ASP A 46 -9.92 1.42 3.15
N TRP A 47 -8.86 1.72 2.42
CA TRP A 47 -7.53 1.90 3.01
C TRP A 47 -7.45 3.23 3.76
N PRO A 48 -7.11 3.23 5.07
CA PRO A 48 -7.09 4.45 5.88
C PRO A 48 -5.94 5.41 5.51
N GLY A 49 -4.99 4.97 4.68
CA GLY A 49 -3.79 5.74 4.35
C GLY A 49 -2.59 5.36 5.20
N VAL A 50 -1.53 6.15 5.10
CA VAL A 50 -0.33 6.01 5.94
C VAL A 50 -0.61 6.65 7.31
N PRO A 51 -0.14 6.05 8.43
CA PRO A 51 -0.38 6.61 9.76
C PRO A 51 0.15 8.03 9.93
N GLU A 52 -0.61 8.89 10.62
CA GLU A 52 -0.28 10.32 10.81
C GLU A 52 1.00 10.54 11.62
N GLU A 53 1.37 9.59 12.48
CA GLU A 53 2.63 9.62 13.22
C GLU A 53 3.86 9.44 12.32
N VAL A 54 3.69 8.96 11.09
CA VAL A 54 4.76 8.80 10.10
C VAL A 54 4.85 10.01 9.18
N VAL A 55 3.70 10.51 8.73
CA VAL A 55 3.61 11.61 7.76
C VAL A 55 2.31 12.38 7.99
N ASP A 56 2.39 13.71 8.00
CA ASP A 56 1.20 14.51 8.23
C ASP A 56 0.24 14.48 7.03
N ARG A 57 -1.04 14.79 7.27
CA ARG A 57 -2.08 14.78 6.22
C ARG A 57 -1.79 15.75 5.07
N ARG A 58 -1.05 16.83 5.31
CA ARG A 58 -0.75 17.85 4.28
C ARG A 58 0.33 17.33 3.34
N GLU A 59 1.34 16.65 3.85
CA GLU A 59 2.36 15.98 3.06
C GLU A 59 1.79 14.80 2.29
N LEU A 60 0.93 13.99 2.91
CA LEU A 60 0.24 12.88 2.23
C LEU A 60 -0.54 13.33 1.00
N LYS A 61 -1.22 14.47 1.06
CA LYS A 61 -1.97 15.04 -0.08
C LYS A 61 -1.08 15.44 -1.27
N ARG A 62 0.23 15.58 -1.08
CA ARG A 62 1.19 15.89 -2.14
C ARG A 62 1.77 14.64 -2.81
N LEU A 63 1.49 13.46 -2.25
CA LEU A 63 1.94 12.19 -2.79
C LEU A 63 0.87 11.56 -3.67
N ASP A 64 1.26 11.08 -4.83
CA ASP A 64 0.39 10.23 -5.65
C ASP A 64 0.04 8.94 -4.92
N ARG A 65 -1.09 8.34 -5.29
CA ARG A 65 -1.63 7.16 -4.60
C ARG A 65 -0.66 5.98 -4.60
N PHE A 66 0.14 5.80 -5.65
CA PHE A 66 1.17 4.75 -5.70
C PHE A 66 2.26 4.95 -4.63
N ALA A 67 2.69 6.19 -4.41
CA ALA A 67 3.72 6.54 -3.43
C ALA A 67 3.18 6.36 -2.00
N GLN A 68 1.91 6.69 -1.79
CA GLN A 68 1.23 6.44 -0.52
C GLN A 68 1.19 4.93 -0.21
N PHE A 69 0.83 4.08 -1.19
CA PHE A 69 0.84 2.62 -0.99
C PHE A 69 2.24 2.08 -0.66
N ALA A 70 3.25 2.53 -1.41
CA ALA A 70 4.63 2.14 -1.16
C ALA A 70 5.07 2.52 0.27
N MET A 71 4.73 3.73 0.73
CA MET A 71 5.04 4.19 2.07
C MET A 71 4.26 3.42 3.14
N GLY A 72 2.98 3.15 2.95
CA GLY A 72 2.17 2.35 3.88
C GLY A 72 2.73 0.94 4.08
N ALA A 73 3.07 0.26 2.98
CA ALA A 73 3.71 -1.06 3.03
C ALA A 73 5.12 -1.00 3.65
N ALA A 74 5.89 0.05 3.37
CA ALA A 74 7.22 0.22 3.98
C ALA A 74 7.15 0.41 5.51
N VAL A 75 6.17 1.18 6.00
CA VAL A 75 5.95 1.37 7.45
C VAL A 75 5.68 0.04 8.14
N GLU A 76 4.78 -0.76 7.58
CA GLU A 76 4.51 -2.10 8.11
C GLU A 76 5.79 -2.98 8.05
N ALA A 77 6.53 -2.94 6.94
CA ALA A 77 7.75 -3.73 6.79
C ALA A 77 8.85 -3.40 7.79
N VAL A 78 9.06 -2.11 8.09
CA VAL A 78 10.00 -1.64 9.11
C VAL A 78 9.57 -2.10 10.50
N ARG A 79 8.27 -1.97 10.82
CA ARG A 79 7.71 -2.40 12.11
C ARG A 79 7.86 -3.91 12.30
N ASP A 80 7.54 -4.70 11.28
CA ASP A 80 7.68 -6.16 11.30
C ASP A 80 9.15 -6.60 11.43
N ALA A 81 10.10 -5.84 10.86
CA ALA A 81 11.53 -6.10 11.02
C ALA A 81 12.07 -5.75 12.42
N GLY A 82 11.28 -5.06 13.26
CA GLY A 82 11.74 -4.56 14.55
C GLY A 82 12.86 -3.52 14.45
N LEU A 83 12.95 -2.81 13.32
CA LEU A 83 14.03 -1.86 13.07
C LEU A 83 13.78 -0.54 13.81
N ASP A 84 14.68 -0.18 14.72
CA ASP A 84 14.68 1.12 15.39
C ASP A 84 15.74 2.05 14.78
N PHE A 85 15.28 3.09 14.10
CA PHE A 85 16.15 4.09 13.48
C PHE A 85 16.84 5.04 14.47
N GLN A 86 16.53 4.98 15.77
CA GLN A 86 17.31 5.68 16.80
C GLN A 86 18.62 4.95 17.14
N ASP A 87 18.64 3.62 17.00
CA ASP A 87 19.78 2.76 17.32
C ASP A 87 20.44 2.14 16.07
N THR A 88 20.00 2.55 14.88
CA THR A 88 20.54 2.06 13.60
C THR A 88 21.40 3.13 12.93
N ASP A 89 22.56 2.72 12.41
CA ASP A 89 23.39 3.55 11.51
C ASP A 89 22.67 3.80 10.18
N LYS A 90 22.15 5.02 10.01
CA LYS A 90 21.33 5.41 8.86
C LYS A 90 22.13 5.48 7.57
N ASP A 91 23.45 5.69 7.63
CA ASP A 91 24.30 5.70 6.43
C ASP A 91 24.44 4.30 5.81
N ARG A 92 24.04 3.26 6.56
CA ARG A 92 23.96 1.87 6.11
C ARG A 92 22.53 1.45 5.72
N CYS A 93 21.56 2.35 5.81
CA CYS A 93 20.19 2.11 5.39
C CYS A 93 19.95 2.71 4.01
N GLY A 94 19.47 1.88 3.07
CA GLY A 94 19.08 2.32 1.74
C GLY A 94 17.60 2.05 1.47
N VAL A 95 17.02 2.77 0.51
CA VAL A 95 15.66 2.54 0.02
C VAL A 95 15.72 2.32 -1.48
N LEU A 96 15.10 1.24 -1.94
CA LEU A 96 14.92 0.94 -3.36
C LEU A 96 13.46 0.53 -3.59
N ILE A 97 12.72 1.37 -4.30
CA ILE A 97 11.29 1.16 -4.60
C ILE A 97 11.10 1.32 -6.11
N GLY A 98 10.47 0.33 -6.74
CA GLY A 98 10.13 0.34 -8.17
C GLY A 98 8.64 0.63 -8.39
N THR A 99 8.33 1.30 -9.51
CA THR A 99 6.97 1.48 -10.01
C THR A 99 6.95 1.29 -11.51
N GLY A 100 5.89 0.68 -12.04
CA GLY A 100 5.75 0.44 -13.48
C GLY A 100 5.37 1.71 -14.24
N ILE A 101 4.41 2.48 -13.71
CA ILE A 101 3.86 3.67 -14.40
C ILE A 101 3.96 4.95 -13.56
N GLY A 102 4.16 4.84 -12.24
CA GLY A 102 4.26 6.00 -11.35
C GLY A 102 2.92 6.67 -11.04
N GLY A 103 2.93 7.99 -10.93
CA GLY A 103 1.78 8.83 -10.60
C GLY A 103 1.00 9.21 -11.86
N LEU A 104 -0.09 8.48 -12.09
CA LEU A 104 -1.11 8.76 -13.11
C LEU A 104 -2.37 9.33 -12.47
#